data_AF-A0A816I4E7-F1
#
_entry.id   AF-A0A816I4E7-F1
#
_cell.length_a   1.000
_cell.length_b   1.000
_cell.length_c   1.000
_cell.angle_alpha   90.00
_cell.angle_beta   90.00
_cell.angle_gamma   90.00
#
_symmetry.space_group_name_H-M   'P 1'
#
loop_
_entity.id
_entity.type
_entity.pdbx_description
1 polymer ?
#
loop_
_entity_poly.entity_id
_entity_poly.type
_entity_poly.pdbx_seq_one_letter_code
_entity_poly.pdbx_strand_id
1 'polypeptide(L)'
;MLFQVGGDGTRPTFFEMAAAQQLPASLRAALTYSLGVFALRRSFLHKILDYEDEFYAALMLVLEGHSLRTTDASFAESLYGLRRKSARLRLRKGSGEEEVQHSGLEKRQRILSVVFLVVLPYFKSKLHAIYNKEREARLRESLWGMVDQGFDEADFFTGEEPVVSRGDSGNQEVSVRVQLATKIKKFIAVCYPWIHASSEGLSFSFQLLYLLDATRFYSLGLQALGIQVCRATGQELMDTSSRISKIRNHERERLRGPPWLKTVQGALLTCSYAVLDYAQTGLIAAVFIFKMMEWWYQSAEERLTAPTVYPPPPPPPAPKVAKEGIPLPPDSSLCALCLQKRANPSAVTVSGFVFCYSCVFKYVTKYKRCPVTLIPASVDQIRRLFHDT
;
A
#
# COMPACT_ATOMS: atom_id res chain seq x y z
N MET A 1 -14.79 -3.00 20.78
CA MET A 1 -15.70 -3.92 20.05
C MET A 1 -14.82 -4.80 19.18
N LEU A 2 -14.86 -6.12 19.35
CA LEU A 2 -14.06 -7.04 18.55
C LEU A 2 -14.81 -7.29 17.23
N PHE A 3 -14.11 -7.13 16.10
CA PHE A 3 -14.61 -7.50 14.79
C PHE A 3 -14.68 -9.04 14.73
N GLN A 4 -15.82 -9.62 15.10
CA GLN A 4 -16.06 -11.05 14.96
C GLN A 4 -16.55 -11.30 13.54
N VAL A 5 -15.64 -11.71 12.66
CA VAL A 5 -15.95 -11.97 11.25
C VAL A 5 -16.33 -13.44 11.12
N GLY A 6 -17.60 -13.74 11.46
CA GLY A 6 -18.31 -14.97 11.11
C GLY A 6 -17.70 -16.31 11.54
N GLY A 7 -18.37 -17.00 12.47
CA GLY A 7 -18.10 -18.42 12.75
C GLY A 7 -18.52 -18.81 14.16
N ASP A 8 -19.25 -19.93 14.28
CA ASP A 8 -19.64 -20.51 15.56
C ASP A 8 -18.48 -21.37 16.09
N GLY A 9 -18.01 -21.10 17.32
CA GLY A 9 -17.03 -21.92 18.01
C GLY A 9 -15.75 -21.20 18.47
N THR A 10 -14.89 -21.95 19.18
CA THR A 10 -13.64 -21.46 19.79
C THR A 10 -12.48 -21.37 18.80
N ARG A 11 -12.58 -22.05 17.65
CA ARG A 11 -11.57 -22.05 16.58
C ARG A 11 -11.79 -20.87 15.63
N PRO A 12 -10.74 -20.09 15.30
CA PRO A 12 -10.85 -18.98 14.37
C PRO A 12 -10.96 -19.44 12.91
N THR A 13 -11.60 -18.62 12.08
CA THR A 13 -11.69 -18.92 10.64
C THR A 13 -10.33 -18.75 9.96
N PHE A 14 -10.17 -19.37 8.78
CA PHE A 14 -8.99 -19.17 7.94
C PHE A 14 -8.77 -17.69 7.62
N PHE A 15 -9.84 -16.94 7.31
CA PHE A 15 -9.76 -15.52 6.99
C PHE A 15 -9.34 -14.66 8.18
N GLU A 16 -9.82 -14.97 9.39
CA GLU A 16 -9.35 -14.31 10.62
C GLU A 16 -7.84 -14.54 10.85
N MET A 17 -7.35 -15.76 10.63
CA MET A 17 -5.92 -16.07 10.72
C MET A 17 -5.09 -15.36 9.63
N ALA A 18 -5.56 -15.39 8.38
CA ALA A 18 -4.86 -14.77 7.26
C ALA A 18 -4.77 -13.25 7.41
N ALA A 19 -5.85 -12.60 7.87
CA ALA A 19 -5.88 -11.18 8.15
C ALA A 19 -4.88 -10.80 9.26
N ALA A 20 -4.84 -11.58 10.34
CA ALA A 20 -3.85 -11.39 11.41
C ALA A 20 -2.40 -11.56 10.91
N GLN A 21 -2.12 -12.48 9.98
CA GLN A 21 -0.79 -12.67 9.44
C GLN A 21 -0.33 -11.51 8.53
N GLN A 22 -1.23 -10.87 7.79
CA GLN A 22 -0.89 -9.81 6.85
C GLN A 22 -0.60 -8.46 7.52
N LEU A 23 -1.11 -8.24 8.74
CA LEU A 23 -1.04 -6.95 9.42
C LEU A 23 0.38 -6.43 9.70
N PRO A 24 1.35 -7.24 10.17
CA PRO A 24 2.72 -6.76 10.34
C PRO A 24 3.36 -6.32 9.01
N ALA A 25 3.11 -7.04 7.91
CA ALA A 25 3.66 -6.71 6.60
C ALA A 25 3.12 -5.37 6.08
N SER A 26 1.82 -5.10 6.26
CA SER A 26 1.23 -3.82 5.90
C SER A 26 1.69 -2.68 6.80
N LEU A 27 1.85 -2.94 8.11
CA LEU A 27 2.40 -1.96 9.06
C LEU A 27 3.83 -1.57 8.68
N ARG A 28 4.68 -2.53 8.28
CA ARG A 28 6.02 -2.22 7.78
C ARG A 28 5.98 -1.29 6.56
N ALA A 29 5.19 -1.63 5.55
CA ALA A 29 5.08 -0.83 4.34
C ALA A 29 4.57 0.59 4.62
N ALA A 30 3.56 0.73 5.50
CA ALA A 30 3.04 2.03 5.92
C ALA A 30 4.08 2.86 6.70
N LEU A 31 4.87 2.23 7.57
CA LEU A 31 5.95 2.89 8.30
C LEU A 31 7.05 3.37 7.36
N THR A 32 7.55 2.50 6.45
CA THR A 32 8.57 2.90 5.48
C THR A 32 8.08 4.05 4.60
N TYR A 33 6.84 3.99 4.10
CA TYR A 33 6.28 5.06 3.28
C TYR A 33 6.14 6.37 4.06
N SER A 34 5.54 6.34 5.27
CA SER A 34 5.37 7.53 6.10
C SER A 34 6.71 8.14 6.50
N LEU A 35 7.68 7.34 6.93
CA LEU A 35 9.04 7.79 7.22
C LEU A 35 9.70 8.42 5.99
N GLY A 36 9.53 7.83 4.80
CA GLY A 36 10.03 8.40 3.54
C GLY A 36 9.44 9.77 3.23
N VAL A 37 8.13 9.95 3.40
CA VAL A 37 7.46 11.25 3.21
C VAL A 37 7.93 12.27 4.24
N PHE A 38 8.07 11.88 5.51
CA PHE A 38 8.56 12.79 6.54
C PHE A 38 10.07 13.10 6.39
N ALA A 39 10.85 12.19 5.82
CA ALA A 39 12.28 12.38 5.56
C ALA A 39 12.55 13.56 4.63
N LEU A 40 11.65 13.81 3.65
CA LEU A 40 11.71 15.01 2.80
C LEU A 40 11.72 16.33 3.59
N ARG A 41 11.17 16.33 4.80
CA ARG A 41 11.09 17.53 5.65
C ARG A 41 12.14 17.58 6.75
N ARG A 42 12.68 16.44 7.19
CA ARG A 42 13.59 16.36 8.35
C ARG A 42 14.74 15.40 8.06
N SER A 43 15.96 15.92 8.07
CA SER A 43 17.18 15.18 7.74
C SER A 43 17.46 13.98 8.66
N PHE A 44 17.11 14.05 9.96
CA PHE A 44 17.37 12.93 10.88
C PHE A 44 16.57 11.66 10.55
N LEU A 45 15.45 11.78 9.82
CA LEU A 45 14.63 10.63 9.45
C LEU A 45 15.27 9.79 8.33
N HIS A 46 16.16 10.37 7.52
CA HIS A 46 16.96 9.60 6.57
C HIS A 46 17.82 8.56 7.28
N LYS A 47 18.45 8.94 8.40
CA LYS A 47 19.24 8.01 9.22
C LYS A 47 18.40 6.88 9.82
N ILE A 48 17.13 7.12 10.12
CA ILE A 48 16.21 6.07 10.59
C ILE A 48 15.78 5.17 9.42
N LEU A 49 15.60 5.74 8.23
CA LEU A 49 15.25 4.99 7.02
C LEU A 49 16.39 4.05 6.56
N ASP A 50 17.65 4.47 6.73
CA ASP A 50 18.82 3.61 6.45
C ASP A 50 18.84 2.33 7.31
N TYR A 51 18.26 2.41 8.52
CA TYR A 51 18.11 1.30 9.46
C TYR A 51 16.65 0.87 9.62
N GLU A 52 15.88 0.87 8.53
CA GLU A 52 14.45 0.55 8.57
C GLU A 52 14.14 -0.85 9.13
N ASP A 53 14.97 -1.84 8.80
CA ASP A 53 14.82 -3.22 9.28
C ASP A 53 15.00 -3.31 10.80
N GLU A 54 16.05 -2.68 11.31
CA GLU A 54 16.41 -2.68 12.73
C GLU A 54 15.37 -1.92 13.54
N PHE A 55 14.94 -0.75 13.04
CA PHE A 55 13.88 0.04 13.67
C PHE A 55 12.55 -0.72 13.71
N TYR A 56 12.15 -1.33 12.59
CA TYR A 56 10.92 -2.12 12.52
C TYR A 56 10.98 -3.34 13.45
N ALA A 57 12.10 -4.07 13.48
CA ALA A 57 12.28 -5.20 14.37
C ALA A 57 12.24 -4.77 15.85
N ALA A 58 12.85 -3.64 16.21
CA ALA A 58 12.79 -3.10 17.57
C ALA A 58 11.36 -2.68 17.96
N LEU A 59 10.64 -2.01 17.06
CA LEU A 59 9.25 -1.64 17.29
C LEU A 59 8.36 -2.88 17.50
N MET A 60 8.47 -3.87 16.62
CA MET A 60 7.71 -5.12 16.74
C MET A 60 8.10 -5.92 17.97
N LEU A 61 9.37 -5.90 18.39
CA LEU A 61 9.80 -6.53 19.65
C LEU A 61 9.07 -5.92 20.86
N VAL A 62 8.92 -4.60 20.89
CA VAL A 62 8.21 -3.90 21.96
C VAL A 62 6.71 -4.19 21.90
N LEU A 63 6.09 -4.09 20.73
CA LEU A 63 4.65 -4.32 20.55
C LEU A 63 4.27 -5.77 20.84
N GLU A 64 4.97 -6.75 20.24
CA GLU A 64 4.71 -8.18 20.46
C GLU A 64 5.08 -8.62 21.87
N GLY A 65 6.19 -8.10 22.42
CA GLY A 65 6.59 -8.36 23.79
C GLY A 65 5.56 -7.86 24.80
N HIS A 66 5.00 -6.67 24.58
CA HIS A 66 3.92 -6.13 25.40
C HIS A 66 2.63 -6.94 25.23
N SER A 67 2.21 -7.18 23.98
CA SER A 67 0.95 -7.89 23.67
C SER A 67 0.94 -9.33 24.21
N LEU A 68 2.02 -10.09 24.05
CA LEU A 68 2.11 -11.45 24.59
C LEU A 68 2.19 -11.49 26.12
N ARG A 69 2.68 -10.42 26.75
CA ARG A 69 2.76 -10.30 28.21
C ARG A 69 1.41 -9.93 28.83
N THR A 70 0.63 -9.08 28.18
CA THR A 70 -0.67 -8.59 28.69
C THR A 70 -1.82 -9.46 28.22
N THR A 71 -1.92 -9.72 26.93
CA THR A 71 -3.07 -10.37 26.28
C THR A 71 -2.88 -11.84 25.96
N ASP A 72 -1.68 -12.42 26.16
CA ASP A 72 -1.37 -13.81 25.76
C ASP A 72 -1.70 -14.05 24.26
N ALA A 73 -1.54 -13.02 23.43
CA ALA A 73 -1.79 -13.01 21.99
C ALA A 73 -0.66 -12.22 21.30
N SER A 74 -0.45 -12.43 20.00
CA SER A 74 0.36 -11.49 19.23
C SER A 74 -0.37 -10.15 19.07
N PHE A 75 0.36 -9.08 18.74
CA PHE A 75 -0.23 -7.76 18.52
C PHE A 75 -1.32 -7.83 17.45
N ALA A 76 -1.05 -8.49 16.33
CA ALA A 76 -2.02 -8.67 15.27
C ALA A 76 -3.20 -9.56 15.70
N GLU A 77 -2.96 -10.64 16.43
CA GLU A 77 -4.02 -11.52 16.94
C GLU A 77 -4.96 -10.77 17.90
N SER A 78 -4.42 -9.92 18.79
CA SER A 78 -5.21 -9.07 19.70
C SER A 78 -6.13 -8.10 18.95
N LEU A 79 -5.71 -7.59 17.78
CA LEU A 79 -6.53 -6.72 16.92
C LEU A 79 -7.77 -7.42 16.39
N TYR A 80 -7.66 -8.72 16.08
CA TYR A 80 -8.75 -9.55 15.59
C TYR A 80 -9.47 -10.34 16.70
N GLY A 81 -9.16 -10.10 17.98
CA GLY A 81 -9.84 -10.78 19.10
C GLY A 81 -9.42 -12.24 19.31
N LEU A 82 -8.21 -12.57 18.89
CA LEU A 82 -7.62 -13.90 18.97
C LEU A 82 -6.65 -13.99 20.15
N ARG A 83 -6.49 -15.19 20.72
CA ARG A 83 -5.54 -15.49 21.79
C ARG A 83 -4.84 -16.82 21.58
N ARG A 84 -3.62 -16.92 22.11
CA ARG A 84 -2.83 -18.15 22.11
C ARG A 84 -3.07 -18.93 23.41
N LYS A 85 -3.34 -20.21 23.26
CA LYS A 85 -3.51 -21.17 24.35
C LYS A 85 -2.53 -22.33 24.15
N SER A 86 -1.93 -22.82 25.23
CA SER A 86 -1.05 -23.98 25.12
C SER A 86 -1.89 -25.23 24.84
N ALA A 87 -1.66 -25.87 23.70
CA ALA A 87 -2.27 -27.14 23.34
C ALA A 87 -1.37 -28.27 23.83
N ARG A 88 -1.57 -28.73 25.07
CA ARG A 88 -0.98 -30.00 25.50
C ARG A 88 -1.84 -31.12 24.92
N LEU A 89 -1.41 -31.69 23.81
CA LEU A 89 -1.97 -32.94 23.26
C LEU A 89 -1.67 -34.07 24.24
N ARG A 90 -2.49 -34.23 25.30
CA ARG A 90 -2.50 -35.49 26.04
C ARG A 90 -3.35 -36.47 25.24
N LEU A 91 -2.68 -37.43 24.59
CA LEU A 91 -3.34 -38.65 24.14
C LEU A 91 -3.91 -39.36 25.37
N ARG A 92 -5.20 -39.16 25.65
CA ARG A 92 -5.92 -39.91 26.67
C ARG A 92 -6.15 -41.31 26.11
N LYS A 93 -5.44 -42.30 26.66
CA LYS A 93 -5.63 -43.71 26.33
C LYS A 93 -6.98 -44.16 26.90
N GLY A 94 -8.02 -44.08 26.09
CA GLY A 94 -9.39 -44.53 26.39
C GLY A 94 -10.41 -43.40 26.42
N SER A 95 -11.49 -43.56 25.63
CA SER A 95 -12.62 -42.66 25.34
C SER A 95 -12.34 -41.52 24.35
N GLY A 96 -12.90 -41.61 23.14
CA GLY A 96 -12.71 -40.74 21.98
C GLY A 96 -13.38 -39.37 22.04
N GLU A 97 -13.16 -38.61 23.11
CA GLU A 97 -13.44 -37.18 23.14
C GLU A 97 -12.16 -36.45 23.57
N GLU A 98 -11.57 -35.70 22.64
CA GLU A 98 -10.38 -34.87 22.87
C GLU A 98 -10.75 -33.61 23.68
N GLU A 99 -10.89 -33.74 24.99
CA GLU A 99 -10.94 -32.57 25.88
C GLU A 99 -9.57 -31.88 25.94
N VAL A 100 -9.39 -30.85 25.11
CA VAL A 100 -8.20 -29.99 25.13
C VAL A 100 -8.32 -29.05 26.33
N GLN A 101 -7.59 -29.35 27.42
CA GLN A 101 -7.44 -28.41 28.52
C GLN A 101 -6.59 -27.21 28.08
N HIS A 102 -7.26 -26.09 27.84
CA HIS A 102 -6.62 -24.84 27.52
C HIS A 102 -5.97 -24.23 28.77
N SER A 103 -4.65 -24.35 28.88
CA SER A 103 -3.86 -23.66 29.91
C SER A 103 -3.22 -22.39 29.34
N GLY A 104 -3.01 -21.39 30.21
CA GLY A 104 -2.30 -20.17 29.84
C GLY A 104 -0.86 -20.47 29.39
N LEU A 105 -0.31 -19.61 28.54
CA LEU A 105 1.03 -19.76 27.96
C LEU A 105 2.13 -19.81 29.02
N GLU A 106 3.07 -20.75 28.85
CA GLU A 106 4.28 -20.80 29.67
C GLU A 106 5.24 -19.65 29.32
N LYS A 107 6.08 -19.23 30.28
CA LYS A 107 7.07 -18.15 30.05
C LYS A 107 8.01 -18.47 28.89
N ARG A 108 8.41 -19.75 28.74
CA ARG A 108 9.26 -20.21 27.62
C ARG A 108 8.54 -20.08 26.29
N GLN A 109 7.27 -20.51 26.22
CA GLN A 109 6.44 -20.39 25.02
C GLN A 109 6.25 -18.92 24.61
N ARG A 110 6.03 -18.01 25.57
CA ARG A 110 5.95 -16.56 25.30
C ARG A 110 7.23 -16.05 24.64
N ILE A 111 8.40 -16.29 25.25
CA ILE A 111 9.69 -15.82 24.71
C ILE A 111 9.95 -16.42 23.33
N LEU A 112 9.77 -17.73 23.16
CA LEU A 112 9.99 -18.39 21.86
C LEU A 112 9.04 -17.87 20.78
N SER A 113 7.80 -17.54 21.16
CA SER A 113 6.85 -16.97 20.20
C SER A 113 7.20 -15.55 19.77
N VAL A 114 7.75 -14.70 20.65
CA VAL A 114 8.32 -13.39 20.26
C VAL A 114 9.49 -13.59 19.31
N VAL A 115 10.38 -14.53 19.61
CA VAL A 115 11.55 -14.83 18.76
C VAL A 115 11.09 -15.27 17.36
N PHE A 116 10.10 -16.16 17.28
CA PHE A 116 9.57 -16.61 15.98
C PHE A 116 8.87 -15.49 15.20
N LEU A 117 8.17 -14.57 15.88
CA LEU A 117 7.44 -13.47 15.25
C LEU A 117 8.32 -12.29 14.82
N VAL A 118 9.45 -12.06 15.48
CA VAL A 118 10.28 -10.85 15.25
C VAL A 118 11.65 -11.22 14.69
N VAL A 119 12.35 -12.14 15.36
CA VAL A 119 13.75 -12.46 15.05
C VAL A 119 13.84 -13.26 13.75
N LEU A 120 12.97 -14.26 13.56
CA LEU A 120 12.95 -15.06 12.34
C LEU A 120 12.65 -14.21 11.08
N PRO A 121 11.60 -13.37 11.02
CA PRO A 121 11.37 -12.54 9.85
C PRO A 121 12.46 -11.50 9.63
N TYR A 122 13.09 -10.97 10.69
CA TYR A 122 14.26 -10.09 10.55
C TYR A 122 15.45 -10.81 9.88
N PHE A 123 15.78 -12.02 10.32
CA PHE A 123 16.81 -12.81 9.64
C PHE A 123 16.41 -13.14 8.20
N LYS A 124 15.15 -13.49 7.96
CA LYS A 124 14.63 -13.76 6.60
C LYS A 124 14.76 -12.53 5.71
N SER A 125 14.45 -11.32 6.20
CA SER A 125 14.56 -10.06 5.44
C SER A 125 16.02 -9.72 5.14
N LYS A 126 16.93 -9.84 6.13
CA LYS A 126 18.36 -9.61 5.92
C LYS A 126 18.97 -10.60 4.92
N LEU A 127 18.61 -11.88 5.01
CA LEU A 127 19.04 -12.88 4.02
C LEU A 127 18.50 -12.56 2.63
N HIS A 128 17.24 -12.14 2.52
CA HIS A 128 16.64 -11.73 1.25
C HIS A 128 17.34 -10.50 0.65
N ALA A 129 17.66 -9.50 1.47
CA ALA A 129 18.36 -8.30 1.04
C ALA A 129 19.77 -8.61 0.52
N ILE A 130 20.51 -9.47 1.23
CA ILE A 130 21.84 -9.93 0.78
C ILE A 130 21.73 -10.69 -0.55
N TYR A 131 20.75 -11.60 -0.66
CA TYR A 131 20.51 -12.37 -1.87
C TYR A 131 20.16 -11.48 -3.07
N ASN A 132 19.24 -10.52 -2.89
CA ASN A 132 18.82 -9.61 -3.95
C ASN A 132 19.96 -8.71 -4.40
N LYS A 133 20.77 -8.17 -3.47
CA LYS A 133 21.95 -7.37 -3.81
C LYS A 133 22.95 -8.15 -4.67
N GLU A 134 23.20 -9.42 -4.36
CA GLU A 134 24.11 -10.26 -5.15
C GLU A 134 23.51 -10.70 -6.48
N ARG A 135 22.20 -10.95 -6.52
CA ARG A 135 21.48 -11.23 -7.77
C ARG A 135 21.49 -10.02 -8.69
N GLU A 136 21.24 -8.83 -8.17
CA GLU A 136 21.27 -7.57 -8.92
C GLU A 136 22.67 -7.25 -9.44
N ALA A 137 23.72 -7.46 -8.62
CA ALA A 137 25.11 -7.31 -9.07
C ALA A 137 25.43 -8.25 -10.24
N ARG A 138 25.09 -9.54 -10.12
CA ARG A 138 25.29 -10.52 -11.20
C ARG A 138 24.45 -10.19 -12.44
N LEU A 139 23.21 -9.75 -12.26
CA LEU A 139 22.36 -9.34 -13.39
C LEU A 139 22.94 -8.10 -14.08
N ARG A 140 23.39 -7.09 -13.34
CA ARG A 140 24.05 -5.90 -13.90
C ARG A 140 25.30 -6.27 -14.70
N GLU A 141 26.16 -7.12 -14.15
CA GLU A 141 27.35 -7.62 -14.85
C GLU A 141 26.98 -8.38 -16.14
N SER A 142 25.92 -9.21 -16.11
CA SER A 142 25.48 -9.96 -17.30
C SER A 142 24.81 -9.09 -18.37
N LEU A 143 24.11 -8.03 -17.96
CA LEU A 143 23.38 -7.14 -18.86
C LEU A 143 24.27 -6.09 -19.50
N TRP A 144 25.28 -5.60 -18.77
CA TRP A 144 26.13 -4.51 -19.22
C TRP A 144 27.53 -4.96 -19.64
N GLY A 145 27.95 -6.20 -19.36
CA GLY A 145 29.31 -6.67 -19.63
C GLY A 145 30.36 -5.84 -18.89
N MET A 146 31.64 -6.21 -18.97
CA MET A 146 32.72 -5.34 -18.48
C MET A 146 32.80 -4.07 -19.35
N VAL A 147 32.04 -3.03 -19.01
CA VAL A 147 32.44 -1.66 -19.33
C VAL A 147 33.45 -1.27 -18.27
N ASP A 148 34.68 -1.73 -18.43
CA ASP A 148 35.82 -1.15 -17.73
C ASP A 148 36.30 0.06 -18.54
N GLN A 149 35.84 1.25 -18.14
CA GLN A 149 36.56 2.50 -18.34
C GLN A 149 36.04 3.58 -17.40
N GLY A 150 36.71 3.67 -16.25
CA GLY A 150 37.03 4.88 -15.50
C GLY A 150 36.20 6.14 -15.76
N PHE A 151 34.99 6.18 -15.24
CA PHE A 151 34.42 7.42 -14.74
C PHE A 151 34.06 7.18 -13.28
N ASP A 152 35.01 7.53 -12.41
CA ASP A 152 34.71 7.97 -11.05
C ASP A 152 33.75 9.15 -11.16
N GLU A 153 32.45 8.86 -11.22
CA GLU A 153 31.44 9.87 -10.93
C GLU A 153 31.43 10.01 -9.41
N ALA A 154 32.35 10.89 -8.99
CA ALA A 154 32.61 11.26 -7.63
C ALA A 154 31.29 11.50 -6.88
N ASP A 155 31.18 10.80 -5.75
CA ASP A 155 30.45 11.19 -4.57
C ASP A 155 30.75 12.67 -4.25
N PHE A 156 29.95 13.57 -4.84
CA PHE A 156 29.81 14.93 -4.38
C PHE A 156 28.93 14.88 -3.12
N PHE A 157 29.54 15.25 -1.99
CA PHE A 157 29.02 15.30 -0.61
C PHE A 157 29.21 14.04 0.24
N THR A 158 30.43 13.84 0.76
CA THR A 158 30.71 14.01 2.20
C THR A 158 32.23 14.03 2.39
N GLY A 159 32.74 15.17 2.82
CA GLY A 159 34.15 15.34 3.13
C GLY A 159 34.51 14.60 4.42
N GLU A 160 35.35 13.60 4.30
CA GLU A 160 36.29 13.15 5.35
C GLU A 160 37.40 12.35 4.63
N GLU A 161 38.55 12.98 4.43
CA GLU A 161 39.74 12.32 3.89
C GLU A 161 40.30 11.30 4.90
N PRO A 162 40.79 10.13 4.44
CA PRO A 162 41.89 9.47 5.10
C PRO A 162 43.10 9.47 4.17
N VAL A 163 44.07 10.30 4.54
CA VAL A 163 45.46 10.25 4.09
C VAL A 163 45.98 8.82 4.17
N VAL A 164 46.32 8.25 3.02
CA VAL A 164 46.94 6.93 2.89
C VAL A 164 48.33 6.97 3.52
N SER A 165 48.43 6.49 4.77
CA SER A 165 49.70 6.16 5.40
C SER A 165 49.98 4.67 5.24
N ARG A 166 51.05 4.41 4.51
CA ARG A 166 51.66 3.11 4.18
C ARG A 166 52.07 2.39 5.48
N GLY A 167 51.36 1.31 5.83
CA GLY A 167 51.65 0.46 6.98
C GLY A 167 51.30 -1.00 6.68
N ASP A 168 52.31 -1.75 6.25
CA ASP A 168 52.23 -3.10 5.67
C ASP A 168 52.19 -4.21 6.75
N SER A 169 51.11 -4.30 7.53
CA SER A 169 50.95 -5.40 8.50
C SER A 169 49.51 -5.85 8.77
N GLY A 170 48.49 -5.14 8.24
CA GLY A 170 47.07 -5.50 8.40
C GLY A 170 46.44 -6.29 7.24
N ASN A 171 47.13 -6.43 6.11
CA ASN A 171 46.54 -6.94 4.86
C ASN A 171 46.19 -8.44 4.87
N GLN A 172 46.84 -9.25 5.71
CA GLN A 172 46.65 -10.71 5.68
C GLN A 172 45.40 -11.16 6.42
N GLU A 173 45.04 -10.53 7.55
CA GLU A 173 43.80 -10.83 8.28
C GLU A 173 42.55 -10.30 7.55
N VAL A 174 42.67 -9.15 6.87
CA VAL A 174 41.59 -8.58 6.07
C VAL A 174 41.30 -9.47 4.85
N SER A 175 42.33 -10.04 4.21
CA SER A 175 42.17 -10.94 3.05
C SER A 175 41.39 -12.22 3.38
N VAL A 176 41.69 -12.89 4.50
CA VAL A 176 40.99 -14.14 4.90
C VAL A 176 39.53 -13.87 5.22
N ARG A 177 39.21 -12.75 5.91
CA ARG A 177 37.82 -12.35 6.19
C ARG A 177 37.05 -12.03 4.92
N VAL A 178 37.69 -11.37 3.95
CA VAL A 178 37.08 -11.04 2.65
C VAL A 178 36.83 -12.31 1.82
N GLN A 179 37.76 -13.28 1.81
CA GLN A 179 37.60 -14.57 1.13
C GLN A 179 36.52 -15.45 1.78
N LEU A 180 36.47 -15.50 3.11
CA LEU A 180 35.44 -16.24 3.84
C LEU A 180 34.06 -15.60 3.62
N ALA A 181 33.97 -14.27 3.66
CA ALA A 181 32.73 -13.55 3.38
C ALA A 181 32.24 -13.79 1.94
N THR A 182 33.13 -13.84 0.94
CA THR A 182 32.74 -14.17 -0.44
C THR A 182 32.30 -15.62 -0.60
N LYS A 183 32.94 -16.57 0.09
CA LYS A 183 32.47 -17.97 0.11
C LYS A 183 31.09 -18.11 0.76
N ILE A 184 30.87 -17.44 1.90
CA ILE A 184 29.58 -17.43 2.59
C ILE A 184 28.49 -16.80 1.71
N LYS A 185 28.78 -15.67 1.05
CA LYS A 185 27.85 -15.02 0.11
C LYS A 185 27.44 -15.95 -1.02
N LYS A 186 28.41 -16.58 -1.70
CA LYS A 186 28.15 -17.57 -2.75
C LYS A 186 27.31 -18.76 -2.24
N PHE A 187 27.60 -19.24 -1.03
CA PHE A 187 26.81 -20.32 -0.43
C PHE A 187 25.37 -19.87 -0.13
N ILE A 188 25.18 -18.68 0.45
CA ILE A 188 23.85 -18.08 0.68
C ILE A 188 23.10 -17.94 -0.64
N ALA A 189 23.77 -17.46 -1.70
CA ALA A 189 23.17 -17.29 -3.02
C ALA A 189 22.63 -18.59 -3.62
N VAL A 190 23.28 -19.73 -3.35
CA VAL A 190 22.84 -21.04 -3.85
C VAL A 190 21.78 -21.67 -2.93
N CYS A 191 21.95 -21.57 -1.61
CA CYS A 191 21.06 -22.23 -0.65
C CYS A 191 19.76 -21.45 -0.39
N TYR A 192 19.78 -20.12 -0.45
CA TYR A 192 18.64 -19.28 -0.11
C TYR A 192 17.37 -19.57 -0.94
N PRO A 193 17.42 -19.73 -2.28
CA PRO A 193 16.23 -20.05 -3.07
C PRO A 193 15.53 -21.33 -2.62
N TRP A 194 16.30 -22.37 -2.29
CA TRP A 194 15.76 -23.64 -1.79
C TRP A 194 15.17 -23.50 -0.40
N ILE A 195 15.87 -22.83 0.52
CA ILE A 195 15.35 -22.58 1.87
C ILE A 195 14.06 -21.75 1.81
N HIS A 196 14.04 -20.71 0.98
CA HIS A 196 12.87 -19.88 0.78
C HIS A 196 11.70 -20.70 0.21
N ALA A 197 11.92 -21.43 -0.88
CA ALA A 197 10.91 -22.29 -1.50
C ALA A 197 10.36 -23.34 -0.52
N SER A 198 11.22 -24.01 0.25
CA SER A 198 10.79 -24.96 1.28
C SER A 198 9.99 -24.28 2.38
N SER A 199 10.40 -23.10 2.85
CA SER A 199 9.70 -22.37 3.91
C SER A 199 8.30 -21.90 3.47
N GLU A 200 8.16 -21.43 2.23
CA GLU A 200 6.87 -21.04 1.66
C GLU A 200 6.00 -22.26 1.38
N GLY A 201 6.58 -23.34 0.83
CA GLY A 201 5.86 -24.58 0.57
C GLY A 201 5.33 -25.23 1.85
N LEU A 202 6.11 -25.22 2.94
CA LEU A 202 5.64 -25.66 4.25
C LEU A 202 4.52 -24.76 4.77
N SER A 203 4.69 -23.44 4.71
CA SER A 203 3.67 -22.48 5.16
C SER A 203 2.35 -22.67 4.41
N PHE A 204 2.39 -22.79 3.09
CA PHE A 204 1.23 -23.07 2.25
C PHE A 204 0.58 -24.43 2.61
N SER A 205 1.40 -25.46 2.82
CA SER A 205 0.90 -26.79 3.19
C SER A 205 0.13 -26.76 4.51
N PHE A 206 0.63 -26.06 5.53
CA PHE A 206 -0.07 -25.87 6.80
C PHE A 206 -1.35 -25.03 6.66
N GLN A 207 -1.31 -23.98 5.86
CA GLN A 207 -2.49 -23.16 5.57
C GLN A 207 -3.58 -23.97 4.87
N LEU A 208 -3.21 -24.82 3.90
CA LEU A 208 -4.13 -25.71 3.20
C LEU A 208 -4.71 -26.77 4.12
N LEU A 209 -3.88 -27.42 4.95
CA LEU A 209 -4.34 -28.39 5.95
C LEU A 209 -5.25 -27.76 7.00
N TYR A 210 -5.00 -26.51 7.38
CA TYR A 210 -5.87 -25.75 8.27
C TYR A 210 -7.23 -25.45 7.63
N LEU A 211 -7.24 -25.13 6.33
CA LEU A 211 -8.45 -24.89 5.55
C LEU A 211 -9.28 -26.16 5.36
N LEU A 212 -8.62 -27.30 5.13
CA LEU A 212 -9.24 -28.63 5.03
C LEU A 212 -9.66 -29.24 6.38
N ASP A 213 -9.56 -28.46 7.47
CA ASP A 213 -9.89 -28.88 8.84
C ASP A 213 -9.05 -30.07 9.37
N ALA A 214 -7.99 -30.48 8.67
CA ALA A 214 -7.16 -31.62 9.01
C ALA A 214 -6.18 -31.31 10.18
N THR A 215 -5.73 -30.06 10.28
CA THR A 215 -4.83 -29.61 11.35
C THR A 215 -5.40 -28.44 12.13
N ARG A 216 -5.19 -28.42 13.45
CA ARG A 216 -5.57 -27.31 14.35
C ARG A 216 -4.57 -26.14 14.33
N PHE A 217 -3.40 -26.34 13.72
CA PHE A 217 -2.32 -25.35 13.67
C PHE A 217 -2.26 -24.68 12.30
N TYR A 218 -2.08 -23.36 12.28
CA TYR A 218 -2.02 -22.55 11.05
C TYR A 218 -0.61 -22.43 10.46
N SER A 219 0.43 -22.51 11.30
CA SER A 219 1.83 -22.40 10.86
C SER A 219 2.72 -23.41 11.58
N LEU A 220 3.84 -23.77 10.93
CA LEU A 220 4.84 -24.68 11.48
C LEU A 220 5.38 -24.19 12.83
N GLY A 221 5.56 -22.88 13.00
CA GLY A 221 6.03 -22.29 14.26
C GLY A 221 5.08 -22.52 15.42
N LEU A 222 3.77 -22.44 15.17
CA LEU A 222 2.75 -22.69 16.20
C LEU A 222 2.71 -24.16 16.60
N GLN A 223 2.84 -25.08 15.63
CA GLN A 223 2.92 -26.51 15.91
C GLN A 223 4.18 -26.86 16.71
N ALA A 224 5.34 -26.34 16.33
CA ALA A 224 6.61 -26.58 17.02
C ALA A 224 6.58 -26.11 18.48
N LEU A 225 5.82 -25.04 18.77
CA LEU A 225 5.64 -24.51 20.12
C LEU A 225 4.47 -25.16 20.90
N GLY A 226 3.65 -25.97 20.23
CA GLY A 226 2.44 -26.55 20.81
C GLY A 226 1.41 -25.50 21.21
N ILE A 227 1.27 -24.42 20.43
CA ILE A 227 0.38 -23.30 20.71
C ILE A 227 -0.78 -23.31 19.71
N GLN A 228 -2.00 -23.26 20.22
CA GLN A 228 -3.21 -23.13 19.41
C GLN A 228 -3.78 -21.70 19.56
N VAL A 229 -4.23 -21.13 18.45
CA VAL A 229 -4.93 -19.84 18.44
C VAL A 229 -6.44 -20.09 18.56
N CYS A 230 -7.09 -19.38 19.48
CA CYS A 230 -8.52 -19.48 19.79
C CYS A 230 -9.14 -18.08 19.87
N ARG A 231 -10.45 -17.97 19.70
CA ARG A 231 -11.18 -16.72 19.94
C ARG A 231 -11.18 -16.36 21.43
N ALA A 232 -11.03 -15.07 21.74
CA ALA A 232 -11.07 -14.57 23.10
C ALA A 232 -12.51 -14.47 23.62
N THR A 233 -12.80 -15.11 24.76
CA THR A 233 -14.11 -15.00 25.43
C THR A 233 -14.16 -13.71 26.26
N GLY A 234 -15.34 -13.06 26.34
CA GLY A 234 -15.53 -11.82 27.11
C GLY A 234 -15.14 -11.93 28.59
N GLN A 235 -15.43 -13.07 29.22
CA GLN A 235 -14.99 -13.36 30.60
C GLN A 235 -13.46 -13.40 30.73
N GLU A 236 -12.76 -14.02 29.77
CA GLU A 236 -11.30 -14.10 29.78
C GLU A 236 -10.63 -12.72 29.63
N LEU A 237 -11.27 -11.79 28.91
CA LEU A 237 -10.80 -10.41 28.79
C LEU A 237 -10.89 -9.66 30.13
N MET A 238 -11.99 -9.82 30.87
CA MET A 238 -12.17 -9.22 32.20
C MET A 238 -11.17 -9.77 33.22
N ASP A 239 -10.95 -11.09 33.20
CA ASP A 239 -9.94 -11.71 34.06
C ASP A 239 -8.52 -11.22 33.73
N THR A 240 -8.26 -10.94 32.46
CA THR A 240 -6.95 -10.45 32.01
C THR A 240 -6.72 -9.00 32.43
N SER A 241 -7.71 -8.12 32.28
CA SER A 241 -7.59 -6.72 32.69
C SER A 241 -7.36 -6.59 34.20
N SER A 242 -8.03 -7.43 35.01
CA SER A 242 -7.84 -7.45 36.46
C SER A 242 -6.44 -7.94 36.87
N ARG A 243 -5.90 -8.96 36.17
CA ARG A 243 -4.53 -9.45 36.38
C ARG A 243 -3.48 -8.40 36.00
N ILE A 244 -3.66 -7.73 34.86
CA ILE A 244 -2.75 -6.67 34.40
C ILE A 244 -2.72 -5.53 35.43
N SER A 245 -3.88 -5.10 35.93
CA SER A 245 -3.98 -4.05 36.94
C SER A 245 -3.19 -4.41 38.22
N LYS A 246 -3.30 -5.66 38.69
CA LYS A 246 -2.54 -6.15 39.85
C LYS A 246 -1.03 -6.16 39.61
N ILE A 247 -0.58 -6.63 38.44
CA ILE A 247 0.85 -6.65 38.07
C ILE A 247 1.40 -5.23 38.02
N ARG A 248 0.68 -4.31 37.40
CA ARG A 248 1.09 -2.90 37.27
C ARG A 248 1.19 -2.20 38.63
N ASN A 249 0.24 -2.46 39.53
CA ASN A 249 0.31 -1.93 40.89
C ASN A 249 1.55 -2.47 41.63
N HIS A 250 1.84 -3.77 41.50
CA HIS A 250 3.03 -4.37 42.11
C HIS A 250 4.35 -3.83 41.54
N GLU A 251 4.42 -3.56 40.24
CA GLU A 251 5.60 -2.93 39.62
C GLU A 251 5.78 -1.49 40.11
N ARG A 252 4.67 -0.74 40.26
CA ARG A 252 4.70 0.62 40.81
C ARG A 252 5.19 0.65 42.26
N GLU A 253 4.83 -0.35 43.06
CA GLU A 253 5.30 -0.52 44.44
C GLU A 253 6.79 -0.88 44.52
N ARG A 254 7.33 -1.60 43.53
CA ARG A 254 8.76 -2.00 43.48
C ARG A 254 9.73 -0.89 43.08
N LEU A 255 9.25 0.28 42.66
CA LEU A 255 10.12 1.39 42.29
C LEU A 255 10.92 1.90 43.50
N ARG A 256 12.25 1.73 43.44
CA ARG A 256 13.23 2.19 44.45
C ARG A 256 13.82 3.52 44.01
N GLY A 257 13.94 4.48 44.93
CA GLY A 257 14.53 5.80 44.65
C GLY A 257 13.96 6.94 45.51
N PRO A 258 14.49 8.16 45.38
CA PRO A 258 13.94 9.36 46.03
C PRO A 258 12.54 9.71 45.48
N PRO A 259 11.69 10.42 46.26
CA PRO A 259 10.27 10.58 45.97
C PRO A 259 9.97 11.26 44.63
N TRP A 260 10.77 12.26 44.22
CA TRP A 260 10.59 12.94 42.92
C TRP A 260 10.93 12.02 41.73
N LEU A 261 11.99 11.21 41.84
CA LEU A 261 12.40 10.25 40.81
C LEU A 261 11.36 9.13 40.67
N LYS A 262 10.77 8.66 41.79
CA LYS A 262 9.66 7.70 41.76
C LYS A 262 8.44 8.24 41.05
N THR A 263 8.08 9.50 41.27
CA THR A 263 6.95 10.14 40.58
C THR A 263 7.20 10.23 39.08
N VAL A 264 8.41 10.62 38.66
CA VAL A 264 8.78 10.72 37.24
C VAL A 264 8.84 9.34 36.58
N GLN A 265 9.49 8.36 37.20
CA GLN A 265 9.55 6.98 36.67
C GLN A 265 8.17 6.33 36.62
N GLY A 266 7.35 6.52 37.65
CA GLY A 266 5.97 6.05 37.69
C GLY A 266 5.11 6.69 36.61
N ALA A 267 5.25 7.99 36.38
CA ALA A 267 4.57 8.70 35.31
C ALA A 267 5.01 8.22 33.93
N LEU A 268 6.32 8.03 33.71
CA LEU A 268 6.87 7.53 32.45
C LEU A 268 6.39 6.11 32.15
N LEU A 269 6.43 5.21 33.13
CA LEU A 269 5.93 3.83 32.98
C LEU A 269 4.42 3.80 32.74
N THR A 270 3.67 4.65 33.43
CA THR A 270 2.22 4.75 33.22
C THR A 270 1.93 5.26 31.80
N CYS A 271 2.67 6.27 31.34
CA CYS A 271 2.56 6.79 29.98
C CYS A 271 2.93 5.73 28.94
N SER A 272 4.04 5.00 29.12
CA SER A 272 4.44 3.95 28.18
C SER A 272 3.42 2.82 28.12
N TYR A 273 2.89 2.38 29.27
CA TYR A 273 1.85 1.36 29.30
C TYR A 273 0.54 1.87 28.68
N ALA A 274 0.15 3.12 28.95
CA ALA A 274 -1.01 3.71 28.32
C ALA A 274 -0.85 3.78 26.80
N VAL A 275 0.31 4.25 26.30
CA VAL A 275 0.58 4.30 24.86
C VAL A 275 0.51 2.91 24.23
N LEU A 276 1.07 1.88 24.87
CA LEU A 276 1.05 0.51 24.34
C LEU A 276 -0.33 -0.14 24.42
N ASP A 277 -1.08 0.06 25.51
CA ASP A 277 -2.44 -0.48 25.67
C ASP A 277 -3.42 0.20 24.70
N TYR A 278 -3.27 1.50 24.49
CA TYR A 278 -4.08 2.27 23.54
C TYR A 278 -3.53 2.25 22.12
N ALA A 279 -2.39 1.61 21.84
CA ALA A 279 -1.83 1.53 20.49
C ALA A 279 -2.82 0.86 19.52
N GLN A 280 -3.50 -0.19 19.97
CA GLN A 280 -4.55 -0.88 19.20
C GLN A 280 -5.73 0.06 18.88
N THR A 281 -6.28 0.75 19.87
CA THR A 281 -7.38 1.69 19.65
C THR A 281 -6.96 2.90 18.83
N GLY A 282 -5.72 3.35 19.00
CA GLY A 282 -5.11 4.45 18.27
C GLY A 282 -4.93 4.10 16.79
N LEU A 283 -4.51 2.87 16.47
CA LEU A 283 -4.40 2.40 15.09
C LEU A 283 -5.76 2.38 14.41
N ILE A 284 -6.79 1.82 15.07
CA ILE A 284 -8.15 1.80 14.53
C ILE A 284 -8.68 3.22 14.30
N ALA A 285 -8.47 4.13 15.26
CA ALA A 285 -8.85 5.54 15.13
C ALA A 285 -8.08 6.24 13.99
N ALA A 286 -6.78 5.95 13.84
CA ALA A 286 -5.96 6.50 12.77
C ALA A 286 -6.43 6.04 11.39
N VAL A 287 -6.79 4.76 11.23
CA VAL A 287 -7.36 4.24 9.97
C VAL A 287 -8.69 4.93 9.67
N PHE A 288 -9.54 5.11 10.68
CA PHE A 288 -10.81 5.83 10.51
C PHE A 288 -10.58 7.29 10.08
N ILE A 289 -9.69 8.01 10.77
CA ILE A 289 -9.35 9.41 10.44
C ILE A 289 -8.74 9.49 9.04
N PHE A 290 -7.86 8.55 8.69
CA PHE A 290 -7.27 8.49 7.36
C PHE A 290 -8.35 8.27 6.29
N LYS A 291 -9.27 7.33 6.49
CA LYS A 291 -10.39 7.10 5.56
C LYS A 291 -11.32 8.30 5.45
N MET A 292 -11.58 8.99 6.56
CA MET A 292 -12.33 10.25 6.56
C MET A 292 -11.59 11.35 5.78
N MET A 293 -10.27 11.43 5.93
CA MET A 293 -9.42 12.38 5.20
C MET A 293 -9.39 12.05 3.71
N GLU A 294 -9.23 10.77 3.35
CA GLU A 294 -9.27 10.27 1.97
C GLU A 294 -10.61 10.62 1.32
N TRP A 295 -11.73 10.36 2.01
CA TRP A 295 -13.05 10.76 1.55
C TRP A 295 -13.18 12.28 1.37
N TRP A 296 -12.65 13.06 2.31
CA TRP A 296 -12.66 14.52 2.22
C TRP A 296 -11.89 15.03 0.99
N TYR A 297 -10.69 14.48 0.73
CA TYR A 297 -9.87 14.86 -0.42
C TYR A 297 -10.45 14.36 -1.75
N GLN A 298 -10.97 13.13 -1.82
CA GLN A 298 -11.65 12.62 -3.03
C GLN A 298 -12.87 13.46 -3.37
N SER A 299 -13.69 13.83 -2.37
CA SER A 299 -14.84 14.71 -2.57
C SER A 299 -14.43 16.11 -3.04
N ALA A 300 -13.28 16.63 -2.58
CA ALA A 300 -12.74 17.89 -3.06
C ALA A 300 -12.24 17.79 -4.51
N GLU A 301 -11.55 16.70 -4.87
CA GLU A 301 -11.08 16.45 -6.23
C GLU A 301 -12.25 16.32 -7.20
N GLU A 302 -13.29 15.54 -6.86
CA GLU A 302 -14.51 15.42 -7.66
C GLU A 302 -15.16 16.78 -7.95
N ARG A 303 -15.18 17.70 -6.97
CA ARG A 303 -15.71 19.06 -7.16
C ARG A 303 -14.83 19.94 -8.05
N LEU A 304 -13.51 19.72 -8.04
CA LEU A 304 -12.57 20.46 -8.88
C LEU A 304 -12.53 19.92 -10.31
N THR A 305 -12.70 18.60 -10.48
CA THR A 305 -12.71 17.92 -11.79
C THR A 305 -14.08 17.87 -12.42
N ALA A 306 -15.16 18.16 -11.68
CA ALA A 306 -16.49 18.29 -12.24
C ALA A 306 -16.44 19.33 -13.36
N PRO A 307 -16.75 18.95 -14.62
CA PRO A 307 -16.70 19.88 -15.72
C PRO A 307 -17.65 21.02 -15.37
N THR A 308 -17.08 22.23 -15.23
CA THR A 308 -17.88 23.44 -15.17
C THR A 308 -18.69 23.46 -16.45
N VAL A 309 -19.96 23.08 -16.37
CA VAL A 309 -20.90 23.20 -17.47
C VAL A 309 -21.11 24.69 -17.65
N TYR A 310 -20.20 25.32 -18.40
CA TYR A 310 -20.40 26.68 -18.84
C TYR A 310 -21.74 26.69 -19.59
N PRO A 311 -22.61 27.69 -19.35
CA PRO A 311 -23.80 27.83 -20.17
C PRO A 311 -23.35 27.84 -21.64
N PRO A 312 -24.06 27.14 -22.53
CA PRO A 312 -23.68 27.12 -23.94
C PRO A 312 -23.52 28.57 -24.40
N PRO A 313 -22.40 28.91 -25.07
CA PRO A 313 -22.18 30.28 -25.52
C PRO A 313 -23.39 30.72 -26.36
N PRO A 314 -23.81 32.00 -26.29
CA PRO A 314 -24.91 32.48 -27.10
C PRO A 314 -24.65 32.14 -28.57
N PRO A 315 -25.68 31.72 -29.33
CA PRO A 315 -25.49 31.34 -30.73
C PRO A 315 -24.83 32.47 -31.51
N PRO A 316 -23.92 32.16 -32.45
CA PRO A 316 -23.25 33.19 -33.23
C PRO A 316 -24.28 34.06 -33.95
N PRO A 317 -24.05 35.38 -34.08
CA PRO A 317 -24.96 36.26 -34.79
C PRO A 317 -25.14 35.79 -36.24
N ALA A 318 -26.36 35.87 -36.76
CA ALA A 318 -26.66 35.48 -38.12
C ALA A 318 -25.79 36.27 -39.13
N PRO A 319 -25.30 35.63 -40.21
CA PRO A 319 -24.48 36.28 -41.21
C PRO A 319 -25.25 37.41 -41.91
N LYS A 320 -24.65 38.59 -41.99
CA LYS A 320 -25.26 39.77 -42.61
C LYS A 320 -25.27 39.62 -44.13
N VAL A 321 -26.40 39.95 -44.76
CA VAL A 321 -26.53 40.05 -46.23
C VAL A 321 -25.71 41.24 -46.72
N ALA A 322 -24.96 41.07 -47.81
CA ALA A 322 -24.19 42.17 -48.40
C ALA A 322 -25.15 43.17 -49.07
N LYS A 323 -24.84 44.47 -49.02
CA LYS A 323 -25.67 45.52 -49.64
C LYS A 323 -25.87 45.34 -51.15
N GLU A 324 -24.92 44.69 -51.80
CA GLU A 324 -24.92 44.39 -53.24
C GLU A 324 -25.23 42.90 -53.54
N GLY A 325 -25.54 42.12 -52.51
CA GLY A 325 -25.93 40.73 -52.63
C GLY A 325 -27.38 40.58 -53.09
N ILE A 326 -27.74 39.38 -53.54
CA ILE A 326 -29.13 39.07 -53.89
C ILE A 326 -29.98 39.11 -52.61
N PRO A 327 -31.10 39.86 -52.59
CA PRO A 327 -31.97 39.92 -51.41
C PRO A 327 -32.60 38.54 -51.15
N LEU A 328 -32.80 38.24 -49.88
CA LEU A 328 -33.46 37.00 -49.49
C LEU A 328 -34.97 37.10 -49.76
N PRO A 329 -35.60 36.02 -50.27
CA PRO A 329 -37.05 35.97 -50.38
C PRO A 329 -37.71 36.02 -48.99
N PRO A 330 -38.96 36.52 -48.87
CA PRO A 330 -39.69 36.56 -47.61
C PRO A 330 -39.93 35.16 -47.03
N ASP A 331 -40.13 34.16 -47.91
CA ASP A 331 -40.29 32.77 -47.52
C ASP A 331 -38.96 32.03 -47.48
N SER A 332 -38.62 31.49 -46.31
CA SER A 332 -37.38 30.75 -46.09
C SER A 332 -37.30 29.42 -46.87
N SER A 333 -38.43 28.90 -47.37
CA SER A 333 -38.50 27.66 -48.14
C SER A 333 -38.09 27.83 -49.62
N LEU A 334 -38.03 29.08 -50.10
CA LEU A 334 -37.68 29.43 -51.47
C LEU A 334 -36.17 29.64 -51.65
N CYS A 335 -35.68 29.36 -52.85
CA CYS A 335 -34.29 29.62 -53.22
C CYS A 335 -34.12 31.06 -53.71
N ALA A 336 -33.16 31.82 -53.19
CA ALA A 336 -32.93 33.21 -53.62
C ALA A 336 -32.44 33.36 -55.08
N LEU A 337 -31.96 32.28 -55.72
CA LEU A 337 -31.46 32.31 -57.11
C LEU A 337 -32.55 32.01 -58.16
N CYS A 338 -33.48 31.09 -57.87
CA CYS A 338 -34.52 30.71 -58.82
C CYS A 338 -35.95 31.05 -58.36
N LEU A 339 -36.10 31.53 -57.12
CA LEU A 339 -37.38 31.89 -56.50
C LEU A 339 -38.41 30.75 -56.46
N GLN A 340 -37.96 29.50 -56.66
CA GLN A 340 -38.77 28.28 -56.56
C GLN A 340 -38.49 27.56 -55.23
N LYS A 341 -39.37 26.63 -54.85
CA LYS A 341 -39.16 25.73 -53.70
C LYS A 341 -37.82 25.01 -53.83
N ARG A 342 -37.04 24.98 -52.75
CA ARG A 342 -35.68 24.42 -52.76
C ARG A 342 -35.68 22.93 -53.12
N ALA A 343 -35.14 22.60 -54.30
CA ALA A 343 -34.86 21.23 -54.73
C ALA A 343 -33.40 20.89 -54.39
N ASN A 344 -33.18 19.79 -53.65
CA ASN A 344 -31.87 19.39 -53.12
C ASN A 344 -31.17 20.55 -52.38
N PRO A 345 -31.68 20.95 -51.19
CA PRO A 345 -31.17 22.09 -50.46
C PRO A 345 -29.67 21.91 -50.17
N SER A 346 -28.88 22.94 -50.45
CA SER A 346 -27.43 22.93 -50.27
C SER A 346 -26.97 24.23 -49.64
N ALA A 347 -26.21 24.12 -48.55
CA ALA A 347 -25.64 25.23 -47.83
C ALA A 347 -24.26 25.60 -48.38
N VAL A 348 -23.99 26.91 -48.48
CA VAL A 348 -22.63 27.42 -48.66
C VAL A 348 -22.01 27.59 -47.28
N THR A 349 -21.04 26.74 -46.94
CA THR A 349 -20.43 26.67 -45.59
C THR A 349 -19.84 28.00 -45.12
N VAL A 350 -19.34 28.83 -46.04
CA VAL A 350 -18.76 30.14 -45.72
C VAL A 350 -19.79 31.17 -45.24
N SER A 351 -21.03 31.05 -45.72
CA SER A 351 -22.08 32.06 -45.45
C SER A 351 -23.31 31.51 -44.73
N GLY A 352 -23.43 30.20 -44.56
CA GLY A 352 -24.58 29.55 -43.92
C GLY A 352 -25.89 29.57 -44.72
N PHE A 353 -26.00 30.35 -45.81
CA PHE A 353 -27.20 30.39 -46.64
C PHE A 353 -27.41 29.14 -47.49
N VAL A 354 -28.69 28.78 -47.68
CA VAL A 354 -29.12 27.55 -48.34
C VAL A 354 -29.84 27.85 -49.65
N PHE A 355 -29.45 27.15 -50.72
CA PHE A 355 -29.99 27.29 -52.07
C PHE A 355 -30.31 25.92 -52.68
N CYS A 356 -30.87 25.87 -53.89
CA CYS A 356 -30.88 24.63 -54.67
C CYS A 356 -29.45 24.28 -55.11
N TYR A 357 -29.06 23.01 -55.01
CA TYR A 357 -27.72 22.55 -55.42
C TYR A 357 -27.34 23.01 -56.84
N SER A 358 -28.24 22.83 -57.80
CA SER A 358 -28.01 23.18 -59.21
C SER A 358 -27.81 24.68 -59.43
N CYS A 359 -28.52 25.53 -58.68
CA CYS A 359 -28.42 26.98 -58.78
C CYS A 359 -27.10 27.48 -58.19
N VAL A 360 -26.76 27.05 -56.96
CA VAL A 360 -25.56 27.53 -56.29
C VAL A 360 -24.28 26.98 -56.93
N PHE A 361 -24.30 25.73 -57.41
CA PHE A 361 -23.16 25.14 -58.10
C PHE A 361 -22.80 25.93 -59.37
N LYS A 362 -23.79 26.28 -60.20
CA LYS A 362 -23.59 27.12 -61.40
C LYS A 362 -23.06 28.51 -61.04
N TYR A 363 -23.62 29.13 -60.00
CA TYR A 363 -23.23 30.48 -59.57
C TYR A 363 -21.80 30.53 -59.03
N VAL A 364 -21.46 29.64 -58.10
CA VAL A 364 -20.13 29.56 -57.48
C VAL A 364 -19.06 29.17 -58.50
N THR A 365 -19.37 28.28 -59.45
CA THR A 365 -18.44 27.93 -60.54
C THR A 365 -18.10 29.13 -61.42
N LYS A 366 -19.09 30.00 -61.70
CA LYS A 366 -18.91 31.17 -62.57
C LYS A 366 -18.28 32.36 -61.85
N TYR A 367 -18.72 32.66 -60.64
CA TYR A 367 -18.37 33.91 -59.94
C TYR A 367 -17.45 33.71 -58.72
N LYS A 368 -17.15 32.46 -58.32
CA LYS A 368 -16.27 32.09 -57.20
C LYS A 368 -16.59 32.81 -55.88
N ARG A 369 -17.87 33.12 -55.64
CA ARG A 369 -18.37 33.86 -54.48
C ARG A 369 -19.80 33.46 -54.12
N CYS A 370 -20.20 33.70 -52.87
CA CYS A 370 -21.57 33.50 -52.41
C CYS A 370 -22.51 34.55 -53.03
N PRO A 371 -23.71 34.17 -53.52
CA PRO A 371 -24.66 35.12 -54.14
C PRO A 371 -25.26 36.14 -53.16
N VAL A 372 -25.34 35.83 -51.86
CA VAL A 372 -26.03 36.67 -50.85
C VAL A 372 -25.03 37.50 -50.04
N THR A 373 -23.87 36.96 -49.70
CA THR A 373 -22.85 37.66 -48.90
C THR A 373 -21.66 38.16 -49.70
N LEU A 374 -21.52 37.74 -50.97
CA LEU A 374 -20.37 38.04 -51.84
C LEU A 374 -19.01 37.58 -51.31
N ILE A 375 -18.98 36.81 -50.21
CA ILE A 375 -17.76 36.23 -49.66
C ILE A 375 -17.21 35.21 -50.67
N PRO A 376 -15.89 35.17 -50.93
CA PRO A 376 -15.28 34.20 -51.84
C PRO A 376 -15.63 32.77 -51.42
N ALA A 377 -16.07 31.97 -52.39
CA ALA A 377 -16.53 30.60 -52.16
C ALA A 377 -16.08 29.68 -53.29
N SER A 378 -15.67 28.46 -52.94
CA SER A 378 -15.31 27.39 -53.88
C SER A 378 -16.39 26.32 -53.95
N VAL A 379 -16.32 25.45 -54.96
CA VAL A 379 -17.29 24.35 -55.14
C VAL A 379 -17.24 23.35 -53.98
N ASP A 380 -16.05 23.14 -53.39
CA ASP A 380 -15.84 22.22 -52.25
C ASP A 380 -16.56 22.66 -50.97
N GLN A 381 -16.92 23.95 -50.90
CA GLN A 381 -17.60 24.57 -49.77
C GLN A 381 -19.13 24.46 -49.84
N ILE A 382 -19.66 23.82 -50.89
CA ILE A 382 -21.08 23.54 -51.05
C ILE A 382 -21.38 22.18 -50.39
N ARG A 383 -22.21 22.18 -49.35
CA ARG A 383 -22.66 20.95 -48.66
C ARG A 383 -24.14 20.74 -48.91
N ARG A 384 -24.49 19.57 -49.44
CA ARG A 384 -25.89 19.14 -49.58
C ARG A 384 -26.47 18.87 -48.20
N LEU A 385 -27.65 19.39 -47.93
CA LEU A 385 -28.41 19.11 -46.73
C LEU A 385 -29.38 17.97 -47.06
N PHE A 386 -29.33 16.92 -46.25
CA PHE A 386 -30.32 15.86 -46.26
C PHE A 386 -31.25 16.13 -45.08
N HIS A 387 -32.55 16.16 -45.37
CA HIS A 387 -33.56 16.17 -44.32
C HIS A 387 -34.03 14.74 -44.17
N ASP A 388 -33.94 14.20 -42.95
CA ASP A 388 -34.65 12.97 -42.59
C ASP A 388 -36.13 13.33 -42.60
N THR A 389 -36.86 12.82 -43.59
CA THR A 389 -38.32 12.92 -43.69
C THR A 389 -39.00 12.00 -42.71
#